data_AF-A0A662GE01-F1
#
_entry.id   AF-A0A662GE01-F1
#
_cell.length_a   1.000
_cell.length_b   1.000
_cell.length_c   1.000
_cell.angle_alpha   90.00
_cell.angle_beta   90.00
_cell.angle_gamma   90.00
#
_symmetry.space_group_name_H-M   'P 1'
#
loop_
_entity.id
_entity.type
_entity.pdbx_description
1 polymer ?
#
loop_
_entity_poly.entity_id
_entity_poly.type
_entity_poly.pdbx_seq_one_letter_code
_entity_poly.pdbx_strand_id
1 'polypeptide(L)'
;DIDEERFSKIILAGLYKMKGYAESIKDIIVFCGEDPRDPIVKNKFSRIVRRLEEKGFLYKEIGGRNRIIKLTEFGKIYIEAILKTAQFIEREKRMNEIEKALIHAI
;
A
#
# COMPACT_ATOMS: atom_id res chain seq x y z
N ASP A 1 16.22 -0.61 -5.46
CA ASP A 1 15.89 0.82 -5.59
C ASP A 1 14.94 1.18 -4.46
N ILE A 2 15.31 2.11 -3.59
CA ILE A 2 14.58 2.46 -2.34
C ILE A 2 13.19 3.00 -2.68
N ASP A 3 13.08 3.75 -3.77
CA ASP A 3 11.81 4.32 -4.23
C ASP A 3 10.81 3.26 -4.64
N GLU A 4 11.29 2.17 -5.22
CA GLU A 4 10.43 1.10 -5.69
C GLU A 4 9.83 0.29 -4.53
N GLU A 5 10.62 0.01 -3.50
CA GLU A 5 10.14 -0.68 -2.31
C GLU A 5 9.10 0.18 -1.58
N ARG A 6 9.35 1.49 -1.48
CA ARG A 6 8.39 2.45 -0.92
C ARG A 6 7.08 2.43 -1.71
N PHE A 7 7.15 2.52 -3.03
CA PHE A 7 5.96 2.47 -3.88
C PHE A 7 5.22 1.12 -3.78
N SER A 8 5.93 0.02 -3.64
CA SER A 8 5.34 -1.30 -3.43
C SER A 8 4.46 -1.33 -2.17
N LYS A 9 4.96 -0.77 -1.05
CA LYS A 9 4.21 -0.66 0.20
C LYS A 9 3.00 0.27 0.06
N ILE A 10 3.12 1.37 -0.70
CA ILE A 10 1.99 2.28 -0.99
C ILE A 10 0.87 1.54 -1.72
N ILE A 11 1.19 0.78 -2.77
CA ILE A 11 0.20 0.02 -3.53
C ILE A 11 -0.49 -1.04 -2.65
N LEU A 12 0.28 -1.80 -1.87
CA LEU A 12 -0.28 -2.80 -0.96
C LEU A 12 -1.18 -2.16 0.11
N ALA A 13 -0.76 -1.02 0.68
CA ALA A 13 -1.55 -0.29 1.67
C ALA A 13 -2.85 0.27 1.07
N GLY A 14 -2.77 0.81 -0.16
CA GLY A 14 -3.93 1.29 -0.89
C GLY A 14 -4.95 0.19 -1.14
N LEU A 15 -4.50 -0.97 -1.63
CA LEU A 15 -5.36 -2.14 -1.83
C LEU A 15 -5.94 -2.67 -0.51
N TYR A 16 -5.14 -2.72 0.56
CA TYR A 16 -5.61 -3.20 1.87
C TYR A 16 -6.73 -2.32 2.43
N LYS A 17 -6.60 -0.99 2.29
CA LYS A 17 -7.68 -0.05 2.62
C LYS A 17 -8.92 -0.24 1.74
N MET A 18 -8.73 -0.65 0.49
CA MET A 18 -9.77 -0.88 -0.53
C MET A 18 -10.25 -2.34 -0.59
N LYS A 19 -10.69 -2.91 0.55
CA LYS A 19 -11.22 -4.29 0.64
C LYS A 19 -10.30 -5.39 0.08
N GLY A 20 -9.04 -5.08 -0.24
CA GLY A 20 -8.04 -5.99 -0.78
C GLY A 20 -8.07 -6.23 -2.29
N TYR A 21 -8.78 -5.44 -3.10
CA TYR A 21 -8.80 -5.62 -4.56
C TYR A 21 -8.98 -4.33 -5.38
N ALA A 22 -8.64 -4.42 -6.66
CA ALA A 22 -8.87 -3.40 -7.68
C ALA A 22 -9.32 -4.07 -8.99
N GLU A 23 -10.27 -3.44 -9.69
CA GLU A 23 -10.79 -3.93 -10.98
C GLU A 23 -9.77 -3.77 -12.11
N SER A 24 -8.82 -2.85 -11.95
CA SER A 24 -7.79 -2.54 -12.93
C SER A 24 -6.57 -1.86 -12.32
N ILE A 25 -5.48 -1.79 -13.11
CA ILE A 25 -4.30 -0.97 -12.76
C ILE A 25 -4.69 0.52 -12.61
N LYS A 26 -5.67 1.00 -13.37
CA LYS A 26 -6.10 2.40 -13.27
C LYS A 26 -6.67 2.71 -11.90
N ASP A 27 -7.43 1.78 -11.32
CA ASP A 27 -8.01 2.00 -9.99
C ASP A 27 -6.91 2.06 -8.93
N ILE A 28 -5.89 1.21 -9.04
CA ILE A 28 -4.71 1.27 -8.16
C ILE A 28 -4.02 2.64 -8.26
N ILE A 29 -3.84 3.17 -9.48
CA ILE A 29 -3.23 4.49 -9.71
C ILE A 29 -4.06 5.59 -9.03
N VAL A 30 -5.39 5.57 -9.22
CA VAL A 30 -6.31 6.54 -8.61
C VAL A 30 -6.29 6.43 -7.08
N PHE A 31 -6.28 5.22 -6.52
CA PHE A 31 -6.19 5.02 -5.07
C PHE A 31 -4.87 5.52 -4.47
N CYS A 32 -3.81 5.56 -5.26
CA CYS A 32 -2.53 6.13 -4.85
C CYS A 32 -2.45 7.65 -5.06
N GLY A 33 -3.50 8.28 -5.60
CA GLY A 33 -3.57 9.73 -5.82
C GLY A 33 -2.81 10.23 -7.06
N GLU A 34 -2.53 9.35 -8.02
CA GLU A 34 -1.74 9.64 -9.23
C GLU A 34 -2.65 9.73 -10.48
N ASP A 35 -2.17 10.30 -11.60
CA ASP A 35 -2.98 10.41 -12.82
C ASP A 35 -2.93 9.11 -13.67
N PRO A 36 -4.04 8.37 -13.84
CA PRO A 36 -4.08 7.16 -14.66
C PRO A 36 -4.00 7.41 -16.18
N ARG A 37 -3.98 8.67 -16.62
CA ARG A 37 -3.79 9.07 -18.02
C ARG A 37 -2.34 9.30 -18.39
N ASP A 38 -1.46 9.54 -17.39
CA ASP A 38 -0.03 9.69 -17.62
C ASP A 38 0.60 8.33 -18.01
N PRO A 39 1.18 8.19 -19.21
CA PRO A 39 1.82 6.95 -19.65
C PRO A 39 2.99 6.52 -18.76
N ILE A 40 3.75 7.47 -18.20
CA ILE A 40 4.91 7.20 -17.33
C ILE A 40 4.42 6.58 -16.01
N VAL A 41 3.39 7.18 -15.41
CA VAL A 41 2.73 6.65 -14.20
C VAL A 41 2.18 5.24 -14.46
N LYS A 42 1.44 5.04 -15.55
CA LYS A 42 0.88 3.72 -15.89
C LYS A 42 1.96 2.65 -16.03
N ASN A 43 3.06 2.97 -16.72
CA ASN A 43 4.17 2.04 -16.91
C ASN A 43 4.85 1.70 -15.58
N LYS A 44 5.06 2.69 -14.72
CA LYS A 44 5.61 2.49 -13.37
C LYS A 44 4.72 1.56 -12.55
N PHE A 45 3.42 1.83 -12.47
CA PHE A 45 2.48 1.00 -11.71
C PHE A 45 2.39 -0.42 -12.28
N SER A 46 2.30 -0.57 -13.60
CA SER A 46 2.26 -1.89 -14.23
C SER A 46 3.50 -2.73 -13.90
N ARG A 47 4.69 -2.12 -13.90
CA ARG A 47 5.94 -2.81 -13.54
C ARG A 47 5.97 -3.22 -12.07
N ILE A 48 5.48 -2.37 -11.16
CA ILE A 48 5.47 -2.66 -9.73
C ILE A 48 4.44 -3.74 -9.39
N VAL A 49 3.22 -3.62 -9.92
CA VAL A 49 2.16 -4.64 -9.75
C VAL A 49 2.63 -6.00 -10.22
N ARG A 50 3.26 -6.08 -11.41
CA ARG A 50 3.81 -7.34 -11.91
C ARG A 50 4.83 -7.96 -10.95
N ARG A 51 5.74 -7.16 -10.39
CA ARG A 51 6.73 -7.66 -9.42
C ARG A 51 6.11 -8.09 -8.10
N LEU A 52 5.07 -7.40 -7.64
CA LEU A 52 4.32 -7.80 -6.45
C LEU A 52 3.58 -9.13 -6.67
N GLU A 53 3.07 -9.39 -7.88
CA GLU A 53 2.51 -10.68 -8.27
C GLU A 53 3.59 -11.77 -8.30
N GLU A 54 4.72 -11.52 -8.95
CA GLU A 54 5.86 -12.46 -9.01
C GLU A 54 6.41 -12.81 -7.62
N LYS A 55 6.30 -11.88 -6.66
CA LYS A 55 6.68 -12.10 -5.25
C LYS A 55 5.56 -12.70 -4.39
N GLY A 56 4.38 -12.95 -4.94
CA GLY A 56 3.25 -13.58 -4.23
C GLY A 56 2.46 -12.66 -3.30
N PHE A 57 2.63 -11.34 -3.39
CA PHE A 57 1.79 -10.37 -2.64
C PHE A 57 0.43 -10.14 -3.30
N LEU A 58 0.37 -10.28 -4.63
CA LEU A 58 -0.81 -10.07 -5.45
C LEU A 58 -1.10 -11.29 -6.30
N TYR A 59 -2.36 -11.43 -6.70
CA TYR A 59 -2.75 -12.36 -7.76
C TYR A 59 -3.78 -11.72 -8.68
N LYS A 60 -3.81 -12.19 -9.93
CA LYS A 60 -4.85 -11.82 -10.90
C LYS A 60 -5.92 -12.87 -10.93
N GLU A 61 -7.18 -12.46 -10.76
CA GLU A 61 -8.32 -13.30 -11.05
C GLU A 61 -8.76 -13.04 -12.49
N ILE A 62 -8.75 -14.09 -13.32
CA ILE A 62 -9.20 -14.01 -14.72
C ILE A 62 -10.70 -14.31 -14.73
N GLY A 63 -11.52 -13.26 -14.63
CA GLY A 63 -12.98 -13.35 -14.72
C GLY A 63 -13.54 -12.33 -15.72
N GLY A 64 -13.78 -12.75 -16.96
CA GLY A 64 -14.39 -11.91 -17.99
C GLY A 64 -13.45 -10.91 -18.68
N ARG A 65 -13.92 -9.67 -18.91
CA ARG A 65 -13.20 -8.64 -19.73
C ARG A 65 -12.12 -7.88 -18.95
N ASN A 66 -12.15 -7.93 -17.61
CA ASN A 66 -11.21 -7.22 -16.73
C ASN A 66 -10.29 -8.19 -15.99
N ARG A 67 -9.06 -7.73 -15.69
CA ARG A 67 -8.09 -8.46 -14.86
C ARG A 67 -8.13 -7.86 -13.45
N ILE A 68 -8.93 -8.46 -12.58
CA ILE A 68 -9.04 -8.03 -11.19
C ILE A 68 -7.72 -8.36 -10.48
N ILE A 69 -7.16 -7.37 -9.79
CA ILE A 69 -5.93 -7.48 -9.02
C ILE A 69 -6.31 -7.58 -7.55
N LYS A 70 -5.90 -8.65 -6.87
CA LYS A 70 -6.27 -8.94 -5.48
C LYS A 70 -5.03 -9.15 -4.62
N LEU A 71 -5.09 -8.75 -3.35
CA LEU A 71 -4.11 -9.16 -2.34
C LEU A 71 -4.22 -10.66 -2.08
N THR A 72 -3.09 -11.36 -2.08
CA THR A 72 -3.02 -12.70 -1.48
C THR A 72 -3.18 -12.61 0.04
N GLU A 73 -3.45 -13.72 0.70
CA GLU A 73 -3.41 -13.78 2.18
C GLU A 73 -2.06 -13.33 2.73
N PHE A 74 -0.97 -13.77 2.10
CA PHE A 74 0.38 -13.30 2.45
C PHE A 74 0.51 -11.78 2.31
N GLY A 75 0.02 -11.21 1.22
CA GLY A 75 0.04 -9.77 0.99
C GLY A 75 -0.75 -8.98 2.04
N LYS A 76 -1.92 -9.48 2.46
CA LYS A 76 -2.72 -8.89 3.53
C LYS A 76 -1.98 -8.89 4.87
N ILE A 77 -1.46 -10.05 5.27
CA ILE A 77 -0.74 -10.21 6.55
C ILE A 77 0.49 -9.30 6.58
N TYR A 78 1.27 -9.29 5.50
CA TYR A 78 2.48 -8.48 5.40
C TYR A 78 2.18 -6.99 5.59
N ILE A 79 1.20 -6.45 4.86
CA ILE A 79 0.92 -5.02 4.92
C ILE A 79 0.22 -4.63 6.22
N GLU A 80 -0.63 -5.51 6.76
CA GLU A 80 -1.25 -5.32 8.07
C GLU A 80 -0.19 -5.22 9.18
N ALA A 81 0.81 -6.10 9.18
CA ALA A 81 1.90 -6.06 10.15
C ALA A 81 2.68 -4.73 10.08
N ILE A 82 2.97 -4.24 8.87
CA ILE A 82 3.63 -2.94 8.67
C ILE A 82 2.77 -1.80 9.21
N LEU A 83 1.47 -1.77 8.88
CA LEU A 83 0.57 -0.71 9.31
C LEU A 83 0.40 -0.69 10.83
N LYS A 84 0.23 -1.85 11.47
CA LYS A 84 0.16 -1.98 12.93
C LYS A 84 1.44 -1.49 13.60
N THR A 85 2.60 -1.83 13.04
CA THR A 85 3.90 -1.40 13.55
C THR A 85 4.06 0.12 13.45
N ALA A 86 3.68 0.72 12.31
CA ALA A 86 3.70 2.17 12.14
C ALA A 86 2.79 2.89 13.15
N GLN A 87 1.57 2.39 13.34
CA GLN A 87 0.63 2.92 14.34
C GLN A 87 1.18 2.82 15.76
N PHE A 88 1.83 1.70 16.11
CA PHE A 88 2.45 1.53 17.41
C PHE A 88 3.55 2.59 17.64
N ILE A 89 4.45 2.77 16.67
CA ILE A 89 5.53 3.77 16.76
C ILE A 89 4.97 5.20 16.89
N GLU A 90 3.91 5.53 16.14
CA GLU A 90 3.26 6.84 16.25
C GLU A 90 2.61 7.08 17.61
N ARG A 91 1.99 6.04 18.20
CA ARG A 91 1.40 6.12 19.55
C ARG A 91 2.48 6.38 20.60
N GLU A 92 3.58 5.62 20.57
CA GLU A 92 4.71 5.79 21.50
C GLU A 92 5.32 7.20 21.40
N LYS A 93 5.53 7.70 20.18
CA LYS A 93 6.03 9.07 19.97
C LYS A 93 5.11 10.12 20.56
N ARG A 94 3.80 10.00 20.31
CA ARG A 94 2.79 10.92 20.85
C ARG A 94 2.77 10.88 22.38
N MET A 95 2.87 9.69 22.97
CA MET A 95 2.90 9.53 24.42
C MET A 95 4.12 10.24 25.02
N ASN A 96 5.30 10.04 24.43
CA ASN A 96 6.53 10.72 24.84
C ASN A 96 6.45 12.26 24.70
N GLU A 97 5.79 12.76 23.65
CA GLU A 97 5.57 14.21 23.47
C GLU A 97 4.64 14.78 24.56
N ILE A 98 3.57 14.06 24.90
CA ILE A 98 2.66 14.43 25.98
C ILE A 98 3.38 14.42 27.33
N GLU A 99 4.16 13.38 27.64
CA GLU A 99 4.96 13.30 28.88
C GLU A 99 5.94 14.46 28.99
N LYS A 100 6.66 14.79 27.91
CA LYS A 100 7.56 15.95 27.87
C LYS A 100 6.80 17.25 28.10
N ALA A 101 5.66 17.46 27.44
CA ALA A 101 4.88 18.67 27.61
C ALA A 101 4.37 18.81 29.06
N LEU A 102 4.00 17.70 29.70
CA LEU A 102 3.57 17.69 31.10
C LEU A 102 4.71 18.05 32.06
N ILE A 103 5.92 17.52 31.85
CA ILE A 103 7.10 17.83 32.67
C ILE A 103 7.45 19.32 32.60
N HIS A 104 7.35 19.96 31.43
CA HIS A 104 7.67 21.39 31.28
C HIS A 104 6.57 22.33 31.81
N ALA A 105 5.39 21.80 32.14
CA ALA A 105 4.27 22.58 32.64
C ALA A 105 4.16 22.60 34.18
N ILE A 106 5.01 21.83 34.87
CA ILE A 106 5.15 21.78 36.35
C ILE A 106 6.38 22.59 36.75
#